data_AF-A0A381XMC2-F1
#
_entry.id   AF-A0A381XMC2-F1
#
_cell.length_a   1.000
_cell.length_b   1.000
_cell.length_c   1.000
_cell.angle_alpha   90.00
_cell.angle_beta   90.00
_cell.angle_gamma   90.00
#
_symmetry.space_group_name_H-M   'P 1'
#
loop_
_entity.id
_entity.type
_entity.pdbx_description
1 polymer ?
#
loop_
_entity_poly.entity_id
_entity_poly.type
_entity_poly.pdbx_seq_one_letter_code
_entity_poly.pdbx_strand_id
1 'polypeptide(L)'
;VLLDNAWNKTVKTQSPQLAWPWAKTYPVGKLYFPKLDESFTILDGTTTEALAFGPGHVEGTSYPGENGNICIAGHRDSFFNNIKDLSFGDIIRIDYVDSQQLFQVDSTIVVEPEETRWLDATGSTQLTLITCYPFYYVGEAPQRYI
;
A
#
# COMPACT_ATOMS: atom_id res chain seq x y z
N VAL A 1 -12.67 -2.41 -11.26
CA VAL A 1 -14.07 -2.90 -11.26
C VAL A 1 -14.31 -4.03 -10.26
N LEU A 2 -13.73 -5.23 -10.41
CA LEU A 2 -14.02 -6.35 -9.47
C LEU A 2 -13.54 -6.06 -8.04
N LEU A 3 -12.30 -5.60 -7.88
CA LEU A 3 -11.76 -5.18 -6.58
C LEU A 3 -12.58 -4.05 -5.95
N ASP A 4 -12.98 -3.06 -6.74
CA ASP A 4 -13.80 -1.92 -6.26
C ASP A 4 -15.18 -2.37 -5.80
N ASN A 5 -15.80 -3.30 -6.54
CA ASN A 5 -17.09 -3.86 -6.17
C ASN A 5 -17.01 -4.65 -4.86
N ALA A 6 -15.95 -5.46 -4.71
CA ALA A 6 -15.69 -6.18 -3.48
C ALA A 6 -15.44 -5.22 -2.30
N TRP A 7 -14.61 -4.20 -2.51
CA TRP A 7 -14.37 -3.14 -1.52
C TRP A 7 -15.66 -2.45 -1.08
N ASN A 8 -16.47 -1.98 -2.03
CA ASN A 8 -17.75 -1.32 -1.75
C ASN A 8 -18.71 -2.24 -0.98
N LYS A 9 -18.67 -3.55 -1.24
CA LYS A 9 -19.46 -4.51 -0.49
C LYS A 9 -18.89 -4.73 0.91
N THR A 10 -17.58 -4.83 1.06
CA THR A 10 -16.89 -4.92 2.37
C THR A 10 -17.25 -3.75 3.27
N VAL A 11 -17.21 -2.51 2.76
CA VAL A 11 -17.62 -1.31 3.51
C VAL A 11 -19.08 -1.40 3.94
N LYS A 12 -19.98 -1.84 3.05
CA LYS A 12 -21.43 -1.94 3.36
C LYS A 12 -21.76 -3.04 4.37
N THR A 13 -21.06 -4.16 4.31
CA THR A 13 -21.36 -5.35 5.15
C THR A 13 -20.46 -5.46 6.37
N GLN A 14 -19.44 -4.61 6.50
CA GLN A 14 -18.38 -4.70 7.51
C GLN A 14 -17.75 -6.10 7.59
N SER A 15 -17.56 -6.73 6.44
CA SER A 15 -17.04 -8.11 6.37
C SER A 15 -16.20 -8.29 5.10
N PRO A 16 -15.03 -8.95 5.17
CA PRO A 16 -14.19 -9.23 4.01
C PRO A 16 -14.96 -9.82 2.83
N GLN A 17 -14.74 -9.30 1.63
CA GLN A 17 -15.37 -9.79 0.40
C GLN A 17 -14.30 -10.14 -0.62
N LEU A 18 -14.32 -11.37 -1.11
CA LEU A 18 -13.47 -11.77 -2.24
C LEU A 18 -13.96 -11.09 -3.52
N ALA A 19 -13.03 -10.66 -4.37
CA ALA A 19 -13.36 -10.08 -5.67
C ALA A 19 -13.78 -11.13 -6.73
N TRP A 20 -13.41 -12.39 -6.51
CA TRP A 20 -13.88 -13.56 -7.27
C TRP A 20 -13.79 -14.81 -6.36
N PRO A 21 -14.52 -15.90 -6.66
CA PRO A 21 -14.73 -17.00 -5.70
C PRO A 21 -13.46 -17.71 -5.19
N TRP A 22 -12.40 -17.74 -5.99
CA TRP A 22 -11.13 -18.38 -5.67
C TRP A 22 -9.99 -17.37 -5.40
N ALA A 23 -10.33 -16.11 -5.11
CA ALA A 23 -9.31 -15.12 -4.72
C ALA A 23 -8.65 -15.54 -3.40
N LYS A 24 -7.32 -15.48 -3.35
CA LYS A 24 -6.53 -15.74 -2.14
C LYS A 24 -6.25 -14.47 -1.31
N THR A 25 -6.88 -13.37 -1.68
CA THR A 25 -6.79 -12.07 -1.04
C THR A 25 -8.13 -11.35 -1.21
N TYR A 26 -8.33 -10.28 -0.46
CA TYR A 26 -9.50 -9.42 -0.53
C TYR A 26 -9.09 -7.96 -0.34
N PRO A 27 -9.91 -7.00 -0.82
CA PRO A 27 -9.73 -5.59 -0.50
C PRO A 27 -9.80 -5.31 1.00
N VAL A 28 -8.79 -4.64 1.53
CA VAL A 28 -8.75 -4.16 2.93
C VAL A 28 -8.85 -2.65 3.02
N GLY A 29 -8.54 -1.93 1.94
CA GLY A 29 -8.61 -0.47 1.93
C GLY A 29 -8.45 0.15 0.55
N LYS A 30 -8.35 1.47 0.54
CA LYS A 30 -8.03 2.31 -0.62
C LYS A 30 -6.85 3.19 -0.29
N LEU A 31 -5.95 3.37 -1.25
CA LEU A 31 -4.87 4.33 -1.22
C LEU A 31 -5.16 5.40 -2.28
N TYR A 32 -4.99 6.68 -1.94
CA TYR A 32 -5.19 7.79 -2.86
C TYR A 32 -4.04 8.78 -2.79
N PHE A 33 -3.57 9.19 -3.96
CA PHE A 33 -2.48 10.14 -4.16
C PHE A 33 -3.02 11.39 -4.87
N PRO A 34 -3.53 12.40 -4.13
CA PRO A 34 -4.09 13.62 -4.71
C PRO A 34 -3.22 14.29 -5.77
N LYS A 35 -1.89 14.38 -5.56
CA LYS A 35 -0.96 14.99 -6.52
C LYS A 35 -0.89 14.24 -7.85
N LEU A 36 -1.00 12.92 -7.80
CA LEU A 36 -0.89 12.05 -8.97
C LEU A 36 -2.25 11.81 -9.65
N ASP A 37 -3.34 12.18 -8.99
CA ASP A 37 -4.72 11.82 -9.36
C ASP A 37 -4.91 10.29 -9.52
N GLU A 38 -4.25 9.51 -8.64
CA GLU A 38 -4.24 8.05 -8.68
C GLU A 38 -4.84 7.43 -7.42
N SER A 39 -5.57 6.32 -7.60
CA SER A 39 -6.07 5.52 -6.49
C SER A 39 -5.89 4.03 -6.75
N PHE A 40 -5.62 3.29 -5.68
CA PHE A 40 -5.47 1.85 -5.71
C PHE A 40 -6.28 1.18 -4.61
N THR A 41 -6.77 -0.01 -4.88
CA THR A 41 -7.37 -0.87 -3.85
C THR A 41 -6.26 -1.66 -3.17
N ILE A 42 -6.15 -1.52 -1.86
CA ILE A 42 -5.18 -2.23 -1.03
C ILE A 42 -5.72 -3.63 -0.75
N LEU A 43 -4.87 -4.63 -0.92
CA LEU A 43 -5.20 -6.04 -0.74
C LEU A 43 -4.62 -6.58 0.57
N ASP A 44 -5.29 -7.60 1.12
CA ASP A 44 -4.80 -8.34 2.28
C ASP A 44 -3.54 -9.14 1.92
N GLY A 45 -2.43 -8.80 2.57
CA GLY A 45 -1.13 -9.44 2.38
C GLY A 45 -0.40 -9.03 1.10
N THR A 46 0.86 -9.47 1.01
CA THR A 46 1.80 -9.15 -0.09
C THR A 46 2.24 -10.40 -0.85
N THR A 47 1.34 -11.38 -0.99
CA THR A 47 1.59 -12.58 -1.81
C THR A 47 1.74 -12.20 -3.28
N THR A 48 2.37 -13.06 -4.08
CA THR A 48 2.48 -12.86 -5.54
C THR A 48 1.11 -12.67 -6.18
N GLU A 49 0.11 -13.45 -5.77
CA GLU A 49 -1.25 -13.28 -6.28
C GLU A 49 -1.87 -11.96 -5.87
N ALA A 50 -1.64 -11.45 -4.66
CA ALA A 50 -2.15 -10.15 -4.25
C ALA A 50 -1.48 -9.01 -5.04
N LEU A 51 -0.15 -8.99 -5.06
CA LEU A 51 0.61 -7.92 -5.72
C LEU A 51 0.40 -7.87 -7.24
N ALA A 52 -0.08 -8.97 -7.85
CA ALA A 52 -0.49 -8.98 -9.25
C ALA A 52 -1.73 -8.10 -9.54
N PHE A 53 -2.57 -7.80 -8.55
CA PHE A 53 -3.82 -7.06 -8.73
C PHE A 53 -3.87 -5.70 -8.03
N GLY A 54 -2.96 -5.42 -7.10
CA GLY A 54 -2.87 -4.12 -6.43
C GLY A 54 -1.80 -4.09 -5.34
N PRO A 55 -1.55 -2.92 -4.74
CA PRO A 55 -0.74 -2.82 -3.54
C PRO A 55 -1.30 -3.69 -2.42
N GLY A 56 -0.42 -4.32 -1.65
CA GLY A 56 -0.76 -5.17 -0.52
C GLY A 56 -0.38 -4.55 0.80
N HIS A 57 -1.21 -4.72 1.83
CA HIS A 57 -0.84 -4.44 3.21
C HIS A 57 0.17 -5.50 3.67
N VAL A 58 1.31 -5.07 4.23
CA VAL A 58 2.36 -5.98 4.73
C VAL A 58 1.89 -6.63 6.04
N GLU A 59 1.83 -7.96 6.05
CA GLU A 59 1.41 -8.72 7.23
C GLU A 59 2.27 -8.40 8.46
N GLY A 60 1.63 -8.26 9.62
CA GLY A 60 2.30 -7.94 10.89
C GLY A 60 2.54 -6.45 11.13
N THR A 61 2.14 -5.58 10.20
CA THR A 61 2.21 -4.12 10.37
C THR A 61 0.86 -3.55 10.85
N SER A 62 0.87 -2.31 11.33
CA SER A 62 -0.30 -1.71 12.00
C SER A 62 -1.42 -1.38 11.02
N TYR A 63 -2.65 -1.30 11.52
CA TYR A 63 -3.83 -0.83 10.78
C TYR A 63 -4.19 0.64 11.12
N PRO A 64 -4.94 1.34 10.26
CA PRO A 64 -5.46 2.67 10.61
C PRO A 64 -6.23 2.70 11.93
N GLY A 65 -5.86 3.65 12.80
CA GLY A 65 -6.42 3.77 14.15
C GLY A 65 -5.56 3.10 15.23
N GLU A 66 -4.56 2.31 14.83
CA GLU A 66 -3.54 1.78 15.73
C GLU A 66 -2.32 2.73 15.79
N ASN A 67 -1.60 2.67 16.92
CA ASN A 67 -0.27 3.26 16.99
C ASN A 67 0.72 2.31 16.31
N GLY A 68 1.56 2.84 15.43
CA GLY A 68 2.60 2.07 14.75
C GLY A 68 2.72 2.44 13.28
N ASN A 69 3.20 1.49 12.49
CA ASN A 69 3.56 1.72 11.10
C ASN A 69 2.69 0.87 10.20
N ILE A 70 1.90 1.51 9.34
CA ILE A 70 1.11 0.86 8.30
C ILE A 70 2.02 0.72 7.09
N CYS A 71 2.35 -0.50 6.68
CA CYS A 71 3.22 -0.70 5.53
C CYS A 71 2.44 -1.24 4.34
N ILE A 72 2.54 -0.56 3.20
CA ILE A 72 1.90 -0.96 1.95
C ILE A 72 2.98 -1.21 0.90
N ALA A 73 3.02 -2.41 0.34
CA ALA A 73 3.96 -2.77 -0.72
C ALA A 73 3.26 -2.80 -2.08
N GLY A 74 3.92 -2.31 -3.13
CA GLY A 74 3.38 -2.32 -4.49
C GLY A 74 4.47 -2.43 -5.54
N HIS A 75 4.13 -2.98 -6.71
CA HIS A 75 5.08 -3.14 -7.80
C HIS A 75 5.46 -1.81 -8.46
N ARG A 76 6.75 -1.62 -8.73
CA ARG A 76 7.33 -0.38 -9.29
C ARG A 76 6.98 -0.11 -10.75
N ASP A 77 6.53 -1.14 -11.47
CA ASP A 77 6.28 -1.13 -12.91
C ASP A 77 4.79 -1.03 -13.25
N SER A 78 3.93 -1.05 -12.23
CA SER A 78 2.47 -1.00 -12.35
C SER A 78 1.89 -0.01 -11.36
N PHE A 79 1.66 -0.40 -10.11
CA PHE A 79 0.90 0.41 -9.14
C PHE A 79 1.72 1.54 -8.53
N PHE A 80 2.99 1.32 -8.22
CA PHE A 80 3.84 2.28 -7.53
C PHE A 80 4.88 2.92 -8.46
N ASN A 81 4.65 2.94 -9.78
CA ASN A 81 5.58 3.53 -10.74
C ASN A 81 5.71 5.07 -10.63
N ASN A 82 4.66 5.73 -10.16
CA ASN A 82 4.57 7.20 -10.10
C ASN A 82 4.81 7.76 -8.69
N ILE A 83 5.04 6.92 -7.67
CA ILE A 83 5.35 7.41 -6.31
C ILE A 83 6.69 8.16 -6.25
N LYS A 84 7.57 7.97 -7.24
CA LYS A 84 8.80 8.75 -7.42
C LYS A 84 8.55 10.25 -7.62
N ASP A 85 7.34 10.62 -8.07
CA ASP A 85 6.96 11.99 -8.35
C ASP A 85 6.33 12.66 -7.11
N LEU A 86 6.20 11.91 -6.00
CA LEU A 86 5.88 12.46 -4.68
C LEU A 86 7.10 13.15 -4.08
N SER A 87 6.84 14.15 -3.24
CA SER A 87 7.85 15.00 -2.62
C SER A 87 7.40 15.37 -1.21
N PHE A 88 8.34 15.84 -0.39
CA PHE A 88 8.04 16.36 0.94
C PHE A 88 6.84 17.30 0.91
N GLY A 89 5.86 17.07 1.79
CA GLY A 89 4.64 17.88 1.85
C GLY A 89 3.45 17.33 1.07
N ASP A 90 3.66 16.37 0.17
CA ASP A 90 2.55 15.78 -0.58
C ASP A 90 1.67 14.93 0.32
N ILE A 91 0.36 14.97 0.06
CA ILE A 91 -0.63 14.23 0.86
C ILE A 91 -0.85 12.85 0.26
N ILE A 92 -1.02 11.87 1.14
CA ILE A 92 -1.46 10.51 0.82
C ILE A 92 -2.66 10.22 1.71
N ARG A 93 -3.76 9.72 1.13
CA ARG A 93 -4.93 9.31 1.89
C ARG A 93 -5.07 7.79 1.88
N ILE A 94 -5.39 7.22 3.03
CA ILE A 94 -5.76 5.82 3.15
C ILE A 94 -7.18 5.72 3.73
N ASP A 95 -8.01 4.89 3.11
CA ASP A 95 -9.38 4.61 3.54
C ASP A 95 -9.51 3.11 3.88
N TYR A 96 -9.92 2.82 5.11
CA TYR A 96 -10.33 1.51 5.60
C TYR A 96 -11.81 1.59 6.01
N VAL A 97 -12.45 0.46 6.34
CA VAL A 97 -13.92 0.35 6.50
C VAL A 97 -14.51 1.46 7.38
N ASP A 98 -13.87 1.75 8.51
CA ASP A 98 -14.32 2.76 9.48
C ASP A 98 -13.24 3.83 9.79
N SER A 99 -12.24 3.98 8.91
CA SER A 99 -11.13 4.89 9.14
C SER A 99 -10.68 5.55 7.84
N GLN A 100 -10.59 6.88 7.85
CA GLN A 100 -9.95 7.65 6.79
C GLN A 100 -8.84 8.47 7.44
N GLN A 101 -7.61 8.29 6.96
CA GLN A 101 -6.45 9.00 7.48
C GLN A 101 -5.70 9.70 6.35
N LEU A 102 -5.20 10.89 6.66
CA LEU A 102 -4.31 11.66 5.79
C LEU A 102 -2.90 11.61 6.36
N PHE A 103 -1.96 11.28 5.49
CA PHE A 103 -0.54 11.31 5.75
C PHE A 103 0.11 12.37 4.87
N GLN A 104 1.21 12.92 5.34
CA GLN A 104 2.05 13.82 4.56
C GLN A 104 3.40 13.15 4.37
N VAL A 105 3.92 13.19 3.14
CA VAL A 105 5.27 12.68 2.83
C VAL A 105 6.29 13.51 3.61
N ASP A 106 7.03 12.83 4.48
CA ASP A 106 8.09 13.42 5.31
C ASP A 106 9.49 13.12 4.78
N SER A 107 9.71 11.95 4.22
CA SER A 107 10.99 11.59 3.61
C SER A 107 10.82 10.51 2.54
N THR A 108 11.86 10.36 1.72
CA THR A 108 11.98 9.29 0.73
C THR A 108 13.40 8.76 0.76
N ILE A 109 13.60 7.44 0.74
CA ILE A 109 14.91 6.81 0.84
C ILE A 109 15.02 5.55 -0.01
N VAL A 110 16.23 5.28 -0.51
CA VAL A 110 16.57 4.02 -1.18
C VAL A 110 17.39 3.16 -0.23
N VAL A 111 16.96 1.92 -0.03
CA VAL A 111 17.54 0.99 0.95
C VAL A 111 17.78 -0.38 0.34
N GLU A 112 18.62 -1.17 1.01
CA GLU A 112 18.83 -2.58 0.64
C GLU A 112 17.63 -3.43 1.10
N PRO A 113 17.26 -4.51 0.38
CA PRO A 113 16.11 -5.35 0.72
C PRO A 113 16.17 -5.99 2.10
N GLU A 114 17.38 -6.21 2.63
CA GLU A 114 17.62 -6.79 3.96
C GLU A 114 17.39 -5.78 5.09
N GLU A 115 17.25 -4.48 4.78
CA GLU A 115 17.01 -3.43 5.76
C GLU A 115 15.53 -3.39 6.17
N THR A 116 15.09 -4.38 6.94
CA THR A 116 13.66 -4.56 7.28
C THR A 116 13.14 -3.62 8.36
N ARG A 117 13.99 -2.80 9.00
CA ARG A 117 13.59 -1.89 10.09
C ARG A 117 12.50 -0.89 9.70
N TRP A 118 12.32 -0.64 8.40
CA TRP A 118 11.27 0.23 7.88
C TRP A 118 9.86 -0.38 7.99
N LEU A 119 9.76 -1.66 8.35
CA LEU A 119 8.51 -2.34 8.69
C LEU A 119 8.18 -2.27 10.18
N ASP A 120 9.13 -1.88 11.03
CA ASP A 120 8.97 -1.93 12.47
C ASP A 120 7.87 -0.95 12.93
N ALA A 121 7.18 -1.33 14.00
CA ALA A 121 6.21 -0.46 14.64
C ALA A 121 6.92 0.79 15.20
N THR A 122 6.29 1.94 15.01
CA THR A 122 6.80 3.23 15.48
C THR A 122 5.96 3.75 16.66
N GLY A 123 6.49 4.74 17.38
CA GLY A 123 5.78 5.34 18.53
C GLY A 123 4.58 6.22 18.18
N SER A 124 4.34 6.44 16.89
CA SER A 124 3.30 7.31 16.31
C SER A 124 2.71 6.62 15.09
N THR A 125 1.48 6.93 14.69
CA THR A 125 0.93 6.41 13.42
C THR A 125 1.74 6.92 12.23
N GLN A 126 2.33 6.00 11.46
CA GLN A 126 3.07 6.27 10.22
C GLN A 126 2.54 5.42 9.08
N LEU A 127 2.75 5.87 7.84
CA LEU A 127 2.47 5.13 6.63
C LEU A 127 3.79 5.00 5.84
N THR A 128 4.20 3.76 5.59
CA THR A 128 5.38 3.43 4.80
C THR A 128 4.93 2.79 3.48
N LEU A 129 5.32 3.37 2.35
CA LEU A 129 5.07 2.80 1.03
C LEU A 129 6.36 2.14 0.53
N ILE A 130 6.27 0.92 0.00
CA ILE A 130 7.46 0.15 -0.38
C ILE A 130 7.33 -0.31 -1.81
N THR A 131 8.36 -0.03 -2.61
CA THR A 131 8.46 -0.58 -3.96
C THR A 131 9.90 -0.97 -4.31
N CYS A 132 10.05 -1.70 -5.42
CA CYS A 132 11.35 -2.07 -5.96
C CYS A 132 12.04 -0.86 -6.60
N TYR A 133 13.36 -0.79 -6.52
CA TYR A 133 14.18 0.28 -7.12
C TYR A 133 15.41 -0.31 -7.82
N PRO A 134 15.88 0.25 -8.97
CA PRO A 134 15.41 1.46 -9.68
C PRO A 134 14.10 1.33 -10.46
N PHE A 135 13.36 2.44 -10.61
CA PHE A 135 12.06 2.50 -11.33
C PHE A 135 12.12 2.02 -12.78
N TYR A 136 13.20 2.28 -13.51
CA TYR A 136 13.35 1.94 -14.93
C TYR A 136 14.21 0.69 -15.20
N TYR A 137 14.40 -0.15 -14.19
CA TYR A 137 15.25 -1.33 -14.29
C TYR A 137 14.51 -2.52 -14.92
N VAL A 138 15.14 -3.22 -15.87
CA VAL A 138 14.63 -4.49 -16.43
C VAL A 138 15.27 -5.67 -15.68
N GLY A 139 14.47 -6.43 -14.95
CA GLY A 139 14.92 -7.59 -14.15
C GLY A 139 14.71 -7.42 -12.65
N GLU A 140 15.39 -8.26 -11.86
CA GLU A 140 15.35 -8.21 -10.39
C GLU A 140 15.98 -6.90 -9.91
N ALA A 141 15.15 -6.06 -9.29
CA ALA A 141 15.57 -4.78 -8.77
C ALA A 141 16.32 -4.97 -7.45
N PRO A 142 17.57 -4.46 -7.35
CA PRO A 142 18.45 -4.74 -6.23
C PRO A 142 18.00 -4.05 -4.94
N GLN A 143 17.27 -2.94 -5.02
CA GLN A 143 16.98 -2.08 -3.88
C GLN A 143 15.48 -1.87 -3.67
N ARG A 144 15.13 -1.18 -2.58
CA ARG A 144 13.78 -0.73 -2.29
C ARG A 144 13.73 0.79 -2.22
N TYR A 145 12.65 1.36 -2.72
CA TYR A 145 12.29 2.77 -2.55
C TYR A 145 11.20 2.83 -1.50
N ILE A 146 11.39 3.74 -0.54
CA ILE A 146 10.52 4.01 0.59
C ILE A 146 10.14 5.48 0.56
#